data_AF-A0A9K3DAA0-F1
#
_entry.id   AF-A0A9K3DAA0-F1
#
_cell.length_a   1.000
_cell.length_b   1.000
_cell.length_c   1.000
_cell.angle_alpha   90.00
_cell.angle_beta   90.00
_cell.angle_gamma   90.00
#
_symmetry.space_group_name_H-M   'P 1'
#
loop_
_entity.id
_entity.type
_entity.pdbx_description
1 polymer ?
#
loop_
_entity_poly.entity_id
_entity_poly.type
_entity_poly.pdbx_seq_one_letter_code
_entity_poly.pdbx_strand_id
1 'polypeptide(L)'
;YFQAKGASQAVALLEGSNEPRVIVNTCDGHIDLSPYPLCHRTGLLSVHKIIPYKHGFALLYPGRRESTALPEFKPNSVLFDVFQEYQSWGRILKVPSVGYLNRIVSKGPDSIANFVHICEALHAKKIGEICESMPHPHPSHH
;
A
#
# COMPACT_ATOMS: atom_id res chain seq x y z
N TYR A 1 -6.41 -22.04 8.62
CA TYR A 1 -5.25 -21.94 7.71
C TYR A 1 -4.43 -20.67 7.94
N PHE A 2 -4.95 -19.46 7.64
CA PHE A 2 -4.16 -18.21 7.71
C PHE A 2 -3.56 -17.92 9.09
N GLN A 3 -4.27 -18.22 10.19
CA GLN A 3 -3.73 -18.13 11.55
C GLN A 3 -2.49 -19.01 11.74
N ALA A 4 -2.53 -20.27 11.30
CA ALA A 4 -1.42 -21.22 11.42
C ALA A 4 -0.20 -20.82 10.59
N LYS A 5 -0.39 -20.03 9.52
CA LYS A 5 0.68 -19.46 8.70
C LYS A 5 1.18 -18.09 9.19
N GLY A 6 0.64 -17.57 10.30
CA GLY A 6 1.02 -16.25 10.83
C GLY A 6 0.55 -15.07 9.97
N ALA A 7 -0.39 -15.28 9.04
CA ALA A 7 -0.89 -14.25 8.12
C ALA A 7 -1.91 -13.33 8.81
N SER A 8 -1.44 -12.52 9.76
CA SER A 8 -2.26 -11.70 10.66
C SER A 8 -3.18 -10.71 9.95
N GLN A 9 -2.74 -10.14 8.82
CA GLN A 9 -3.54 -9.22 8.02
C GLN A 9 -4.73 -9.92 7.33
N ALA A 10 -4.51 -11.11 6.77
CA ALA A 10 -5.56 -11.92 6.17
C ALA A 10 -6.57 -12.37 7.24
N VAL A 11 -6.09 -12.76 8.42
CA VAL A 11 -6.96 -13.09 9.56
C VAL A 11 -7.83 -11.90 9.96
N ALA A 12 -7.23 -10.72 10.15
CA ALA A 12 -7.98 -9.51 10.51
C ALA A 12 -9.00 -9.12 9.46
N LEU A 13 -8.69 -9.33 8.17
CA LEU A 13 -9.62 -9.06 7.07
C LEU A 13 -10.83 -10.02 7.12
N LEU A 14 -10.57 -11.32 7.33
CA LEU A 14 -11.62 -12.33 7.39
C LEU A 14 -12.50 -12.22 8.65
N GLU A 15 -11.96 -11.81 9.79
CA GLU A 15 -12.74 -11.52 11.00
C GLU A 15 -13.80 -10.44 10.78
N GLY A 16 -13.52 -9.48 9.90
CA GLY A 16 -14.47 -8.43 9.53
C GLY A 16 -15.39 -8.81 8.36
N SER A 17 -15.27 -10.02 7.81
CA SER A 17 -16.08 -10.51 6.69
C SER A 17 -17.22 -11.40 7.19
N ASN A 18 -18.43 -11.18 6.67
CA ASN A 18 -19.61 -12.00 6.97
C ASN A 18 -19.94 -13.02 5.85
N GLU A 19 -19.00 -13.26 4.94
CA GLU A 19 -19.24 -14.16 3.81
C GLU A 19 -19.19 -15.62 4.26
N PRO A 20 -20.23 -16.43 3.96
CA PRO A 20 -20.28 -17.85 4.35
C PRO A 20 -19.26 -18.70 3.58
N ARG A 21 -18.71 -18.17 2.48
CA ARG A 21 -17.67 -18.79 1.67
C ARG A 21 -16.63 -17.75 1.28
N VAL A 22 -15.36 -18.12 1.44
CA VAL A 22 -14.22 -17.28 1.08
C VAL A 22 -13.56 -17.86 -0.16
N ILE A 23 -13.42 -17.04 -1.20
CA ILE A 23 -12.67 -17.42 -2.40
C ILE A 23 -11.18 -17.24 -2.09
N VAL A 24 -10.40 -18.29 -2.33
CA VAL A 24 -8.95 -18.29 -2.13
C VAL A 24 -8.25 -18.66 -3.44
N ASN A 25 -7.06 -18.11 -3.65
CA ASN A 25 -6.20 -18.49 -4.76
C ASN A 25 -5.07 -19.36 -4.24
N THR A 26 -4.67 -20.37 -5.02
CA THR A 26 -3.54 -21.23 -4.68
C THR A 26 -2.49 -21.21 -5.77
N CYS A 27 -1.23 -21.02 -5.41
CA CYS A 27 -0.08 -21.10 -6.29
C CYS A 27 1.04 -21.87 -5.58
N ASP A 28 1.44 -23.01 -6.13
CA ASP A 28 2.51 -23.86 -5.55
C ASP A 28 2.34 -24.15 -4.04
N GLY A 29 1.12 -24.52 -3.63
CA GLY A 29 0.78 -24.78 -2.24
C GLY A 29 0.66 -23.54 -1.34
N HIS A 30 0.99 -22.35 -1.84
CA HIS A 30 0.70 -21.09 -1.18
C HIS A 30 -0.75 -20.67 -1.43
N ILE A 31 -1.49 -20.37 -0.37
CA ILE A 31 -2.89 -19.92 -0.43
C ILE A 31 -2.96 -18.45 -0.01
N ASP A 32 -3.61 -17.63 -0.82
CA ASP A 32 -3.77 -16.19 -0.56
C ASP A 32 -5.17 -15.67 -0.93
N LEU A 33 -5.53 -14.52 -0.36
CA LEU A 33 -6.76 -13.77 -0.61
C LEU A 33 -6.46 -12.65 -1.61
N SER A 34 -7.06 -12.73 -2.80
CA SER A 34 -6.98 -11.64 -3.79
C SER A 34 -8.37 -11.07 -4.07
N PRO A 35 -8.55 -9.74 -3.94
CA PRO A 35 -9.80 -9.10 -4.37
C PRO A 35 -9.91 -9.01 -5.90
N TYR A 36 -8.83 -9.30 -6.64
CA TYR A 36 -8.78 -9.23 -8.09
C TYR A 36 -8.51 -10.61 -8.73
N PRO A 37 -9.01 -10.85 -9.95
CA PRO A 37 -8.67 -12.05 -10.70
C PRO A 37 -7.16 -12.15 -10.92
N LEU A 38 -6.61 -13.35 -10.72
CA LEU A 38 -5.21 -13.66 -10.99
C LEU A 38 -5.08 -14.36 -12.35
N CYS A 39 -3.88 -14.33 -12.93
CA CYS A 39 -3.58 -15.13 -14.11
C CYS A 39 -3.73 -16.62 -13.78
N HIS A 40 -4.36 -17.39 -14.68
CA HIS A 40 -4.61 -18.82 -14.47
C HIS A 40 -3.33 -19.68 -14.51
N ARG A 41 -2.23 -19.14 -15.07
CA ARG A 41 -0.91 -19.79 -15.10
C ARG A 41 0.19 -18.76 -14.92
N THR A 42 1.16 -19.06 -14.07
CA THR A 42 2.33 -18.21 -13.81
C THR A 42 3.18 -17.99 -15.06
N GLY A 43 3.26 -18.98 -15.95
CA GLY A 43 4.01 -18.89 -17.22
C GLY A 43 3.50 -17.81 -18.19
N LEU A 44 2.32 -17.23 -17.96
CA LEU A 44 1.82 -16.08 -18.73
C LEU A 44 2.53 -14.77 -18.35
N LEU A 45 3.12 -14.71 -17.16
CA LEU A 45 3.90 -13.56 -16.68
C LEU A 45 5.35 -13.67 -17.16
N SER A 46 5.56 -13.94 -18.46
CA SER A 46 6.90 -14.18 -19.01
C SER A 46 7.72 -12.90 -19.22
N VAL A 47 7.04 -11.77 -19.39
CA VAL A 47 7.67 -10.46 -19.60
C VAL A 47 7.60 -9.68 -18.29
N HIS A 48 8.64 -9.74 -17.48
CA HIS A 48 8.79 -8.94 -16.26
C HIS A 48 10.28 -8.80 -15.92
N LYS A 49 10.63 -7.80 -15.10
CA LYS A 49 12.00 -7.64 -14.59
C LYS A 49 11.97 -7.09 -13.17
N ILE A 50 12.81 -7.64 -12.32
CA ILE A 50 13.05 -7.12 -10.96
C ILE A 50 14.36 -6.34 -10.99
N ILE A 51 14.32 -5.09 -10.53
CA ILE A 51 15.49 -4.22 -10.43
C ILE A 51 15.71 -3.86 -8.96
N PRO A 52 16.89 -4.10 -8.38
CA PRO A 52 17.22 -3.59 -7.05
C PRO A 52 17.05 -2.06 -7.01
N TYR A 53 16.29 -1.57 -6.03
CA TYR A 53 16.01 -0.14 -5.92
C TYR A 53 15.90 0.29 -4.45
N LYS A 54 16.84 1.14 -4.03
CA LYS A 54 16.97 1.61 -2.63
C LYS A 54 16.96 0.42 -1.65
N HIS A 55 15.99 0.36 -0.73
CA HIS A 55 15.88 -0.70 0.29
C HIS A 55 15.00 -1.89 -0.13
N GLY A 56 14.70 -2.01 -1.42
CA GLY A 56 13.83 -3.06 -1.96
C GLY A 56 14.07 -3.26 -3.45
N PHE A 57 12.98 -3.40 -4.21
CA PHE A 57 13.03 -3.61 -5.65
C PHE A 57 11.92 -2.88 -6.39
N ALA A 58 12.17 -2.55 -7.65
CA ALA A 58 11.17 -2.14 -8.61
C ALA A 58 10.78 -3.35 -9.47
N LEU A 59 9.47 -3.63 -9.56
CA LEU A 59 8.91 -4.62 -10.47
C LEU A 59 8.48 -3.92 -11.76
N LEU A 60 9.15 -4.24 -12.86
CA LEU A 60 8.76 -3.81 -14.20
C LEU A 60 7.90 -4.88 -14.85
N TYR A 61 6.81 -4.43 -15.46
CA TYR A 61 5.92 -5.24 -16.27
C TYR A 61 5.46 -4.42 -17.50
N PRO A 62 4.96 -5.08 -18.56
CA PRO A 62 4.56 -4.43 -19.79
C PRO A 62 3.44 -3.41 -19.59
N GLY A 63 3.45 -2.36 -20.41
CA GLY A 63 2.38 -1.37 -20.39
C GLY A 63 1.06 -1.94 -20.94
N ARG A 64 -0.07 -1.32 -20.58
CA ARG A 64 -1.41 -1.75 -21.07
C ARG A 64 -1.51 -1.77 -22.62
N ARG A 65 -0.74 -0.92 -23.31
CA ARG A 65 -0.76 -0.78 -24.76
C ARG A 65 0.28 -1.65 -25.49
N GLU A 66 1.31 -2.12 -24.79
CA GLU A 66 2.38 -2.92 -25.35
C GLU A 66 2.74 -4.03 -24.36
N SER A 67 2.27 -5.24 -24.65
CA SER A 67 2.35 -6.40 -23.75
C SER A 67 3.63 -7.21 -23.90
N THR A 68 4.44 -6.93 -24.91
CA THR A 68 5.63 -7.71 -25.29
C THR A 68 6.95 -7.06 -24.91
N ALA A 69 6.94 -5.76 -24.58
CA ALA A 69 8.14 -5.01 -24.23
C ALA A 69 8.04 -4.46 -22.81
N LEU A 70 9.19 -4.39 -22.14
CA LEU A 70 9.31 -3.70 -20.86
C LEU A 70 9.58 -2.22 -21.09
N PRO A 71 8.92 -1.33 -20.34
CA PRO A 71 9.24 0.09 -20.40
C PRO A 71 10.65 0.36 -19.85
N GLU A 72 11.24 1.47 -20.27
CA GLU A 72 12.46 1.99 -19.67
C GLU A 72 12.23 2.29 -18.18
N PHE A 73 13.13 1.82 -17.32
CA PHE A 73 13.06 2.14 -15.90
C PHE A 73 13.41 3.61 -15.66
N LYS A 74 12.43 4.40 -15.23
CA LYS A 74 12.62 5.80 -14.87
C LYS A 74 12.40 5.97 -13.37
N PRO A 75 13.46 6.06 -12.54
CA PRO A 75 13.31 6.22 -11.10
C PRO A 75 12.65 7.57 -10.80
N ASN A 76 11.63 7.56 -9.95
CA ASN A 76 10.98 8.76 -9.45
C ASN A 76 11.23 8.84 -7.94
N SER A 77 12.20 9.67 -7.54
CA SER A 77 12.56 9.87 -6.13
C SER A 77 11.37 10.36 -5.31
N VAL A 78 10.61 11.33 -5.83
CA VAL A 78 9.43 11.89 -5.17
C VAL A 78 8.40 10.80 -4.87
N LEU A 79 8.04 9.98 -5.86
CA LEU A 79 7.07 8.89 -5.66
C LEU A 79 7.56 7.89 -4.61
N PHE A 80 8.84 7.55 -4.64
CA PHE A 80 9.41 6.64 -3.65
C PHE A 80 9.39 7.24 -2.24
N ASP A 81 9.77 8.51 -2.11
CA ASP A 81 9.84 9.18 -0.81
C ASP A 81 8.43 9.34 -0.21
N VAL A 82 7.43 9.64 -1.04
CA VAL A 82 6.01 9.58 -0.66
C VAL A 82 5.63 8.18 -0.17
N PHE A 83 5.96 7.12 -0.92
CA PHE A 83 5.65 5.75 -0.51
C PHE A 83 6.30 5.38 0.84
N GLN A 84 7.55 5.76 1.07
CA GLN A 84 8.25 5.51 2.33
C GLN A 84 7.62 6.25 3.51
N GLU A 85 7.20 7.50 3.30
CA GLU A 85 6.49 8.29 4.30
C GLU A 85 5.15 7.63 4.67
N TYR A 86 4.37 7.19 3.69
CA TYR A 86 3.12 6.44 3.93
C TYR A 86 3.37 5.14 4.70
N GLN A 87 4.43 4.39 4.39
CA GLN A 87 4.81 3.20 5.15
C GLN A 87 5.16 3.53 6.61
N SER A 88 5.82 4.66 6.85
CA SER A 88 6.10 5.16 8.20
C SER A 88 4.82 5.52 8.94
N TRP A 89 3.90 6.24 8.29
CA TRP A 89 2.59 6.57 8.87
C TRP A 89 1.76 5.33 9.17
N GLY A 90 1.78 4.30 8.31
CA GLY A 90 1.11 3.02 8.58
C GLY A 90 1.60 2.35 9.86
N ARG A 91 2.89 2.47 10.19
CA ARG A 91 3.46 2.01 11.47
C ARG A 91 2.98 2.86 12.65
N ILE A 92 2.95 4.19 12.49
CA ILE A 92 2.45 5.13 13.52
C ILE A 92 0.97 4.84 13.83
N LEU A 93 0.17 4.66 12.78
CA LEU A 93 -1.26 4.42 12.87
C LEU A 93 -1.59 3.00 13.38
N LYS A 94 -0.64 2.06 13.34
CA LYS A 94 -0.83 0.63 13.67
C LYS A 94 -1.95 -0.03 12.87
N VAL A 95 -2.22 0.48 11.67
CA VAL A 95 -3.23 -0.04 10.73
C VAL A 95 -2.53 -0.50 9.45
N PRO A 96 -1.95 -1.70 9.44
CA PRO A 96 -1.26 -2.21 8.26
C PRO A 96 -2.20 -2.75 7.17
N SER A 97 -3.49 -2.95 7.47
CA SER A 97 -4.50 -3.42 6.50
C SER A 97 -5.90 -2.97 6.87
N VAL A 98 -6.84 -3.09 5.92
CA VAL A 98 -8.27 -2.79 6.12
C VAL A 98 -8.88 -3.63 7.25
N GLY A 99 -8.43 -4.87 7.45
CA GLY A 99 -8.89 -5.69 8.59
C GLY A 99 -8.55 -5.07 9.95
N TYR A 100 -7.37 -4.45 10.08
CA TYR A 100 -7.02 -3.71 11.30
C TYR A 100 -7.82 -2.42 11.44
N LEU A 101 -8.17 -1.74 10.34
CA LEU A 101 -9.07 -0.60 10.37
C LEU A 101 -10.46 -1.00 10.85
N ASN A 102 -10.99 -2.11 10.35
CA ASN A 102 -12.28 -2.65 10.79
C ASN A 102 -12.26 -2.92 12.29
N ARG A 103 -11.18 -3.48 12.84
CA ARG A 103 -11.04 -3.67 14.29
C ARG A 103 -11.05 -2.37 15.09
N ILE A 104 -10.54 -1.26 14.54
CA ILE A 104 -10.64 0.06 15.17
C ILE A 104 -12.09 0.55 15.17
N VAL A 105 -12.77 0.44 14.03
CA VAL A 105 -14.18 0.83 13.89
C VAL A 105 -15.07 0.03 14.84
N SER A 106 -14.84 -1.28 14.96
CA SER A 106 -15.59 -2.16 15.87
C SER A 106 -15.44 -1.80 17.36
N LYS A 107 -14.43 -1.02 17.75
CA LYS A 107 -14.25 -0.53 19.13
C LYS A 107 -15.14 0.67 19.46
N GLY A 108 -15.87 1.21 18.48
CA GLY A 108 -16.81 2.31 18.68
C GLY A 108 -16.27 3.68 18.27
N PRO A 109 -17.10 4.73 18.41
CA PRO A 109 -16.89 6.05 17.83
C PRO A 109 -15.62 6.74 18.34
N ASP A 110 -15.27 6.59 19.61
CA ASP A 110 -14.08 7.23 20.18
C ASP A 110 -12.78 6.68 19.57
N SER A 111 -12.74 5.36 19.29
CA SER A 111 -11.55 4.72 18.72
C SER A 111 -11.30 5.16 17.29
N ILE A 112 -12.36 5.33 16.48
CA ILE A 112 -12.24 5.81 15.11
C ILE A 112 -11.96 7.32 15.08
N ALA A 113 -12.55 8.12 15.98
CA ALA A 113 -12.26 9.54 16.09
C ALA A 113 -10.78 9.79 16.43
N ASN A 114 -10.21 9.04 17.39
CA ASN A 114 -8.79 9.14 17.71
C ASN A 114 -7.90 8.77 16.52
N PHE A 115 -8.24 7.73 15.76
CA PHE A 115 -7.53 7.37 14.54
C PHE A 115 -7.56 8.52 13.51
N VAL A 116 -8.73 9.14 13.30
CA VAL A 116 -8.89 10.27 12.39
C VAL A 116 -8.03 11.46 12.83
N HIS A 117 -8.05 11.82 14.12
CA HIS A 117 -7.22 12.92 14.63
C HIS A 117 -5.72 12.71 14.41
N ILE A 118 -5.22 11.48 14.55
CA ILE A 118 -3.82 11.17 14.27
C ILE A 118 -3.52 11.34 12.78
N CYS A 119 -4.40 10.85 11.90
CA CYS A 119 -4.27 11.04 10.44
C CYS A 119 -4.26 12.53 10.06
N GLU A 120 -5.17 13.32 10.62
CA GLU A 120 -5.25 14.76 10.39
C GLU A 120 -3.98 15.48 10.85
N ALA A 121 -3.44 15.13 12.02
CA ALA A 121 -2.19 15.71 12.52
C ALA A 121 -1.00 15.38 11.60
N LEU A 122 -0.92 14.15 11.08
CA LEU A 122 0.11 13.74 10.12
C LEU A 122 -0.02 14.53 8.80
N HIS A 123 -1.24 14.69 8.29
CA HIS A 123 -1.50 15.45 7.08
C HIS A 123 -1.17 16.95 7.26
N ALA A 124 -1.58 17.55 8.38
CA ALA A 124 -1.30 18.94 8.70
C ALA A 124 0.21 19.20 8.79
N LYS A 125 0.96 18.29 9.43
CA LYS A 125 2.43 18.34 9.46
C LYS A 125 3.00 18.31 8.04
N LYS A 126 2.54 17.39 7.18
CA LYS A 126 3.03 17.28 5.81
C LYS A 126 2.74 18.53 4.97
N ILE A 127 1.56 19.10 5.11
CA ILE A 127 1.20 20.35 4.43
C ILE A 127 2.13 21.49 4.87
N GLY A 128 2.41 21.60 6.17
CA GLY A 128 3.37 22.58 6.69
C GLY A 128 4.77 22.42 6.08
N GLU A 129 5.31 21.20 6.08
CA GLU A 129 6.61 20.88 5.46
C GLU A 129 6.66 21.23 3.96
N ILE A 130 5.56 20.95 3.23
CA ILE A 130 5.46 21.31 1.81
C ILE A 130 5.49 22.83 1.66
N CYS A 131 4.71 23.58 2.45
CA CYS A 131 4.69 25.03 2.40
C CYS A 131 6.07 25.66 2.70
N GLU A 132 6.81 25.11 3.66
CA GLU A 132 8.19 25.54 3.98
C GLU A 132 9.17 25.25 2.84
N SER A 133 8.95 24.18 2.08
CA SER A 133 9.79 23.82 0.93
C SER A 133 9.54 24.68 -0.32
N MET A 134 8.45 25.46 -0.35
CA MET A 134 8.16 26.34 -1.47
C MET A 134 9.02 27.59 -1.40
N PRO A 135 9.64 28.02 -2.52
CA PRO A 135 10.40 29.27 -2.54
C PRO A 135 9.47 30.44 -2.21
N HIS A 136 9.85 31.26 -1.24
CA HIS A 136 9.16 32.52 -0.96
C HIS A 136 9.26 33.43 -2.19
N PRO A 137 8.18 34.16 -2.55
CA PRO A 137 8.24 35.11 -3.65
C PRO A 137 9.36 36.12 -3.36
N HIS A 138 10.27 36.30 -4.33
CA HIS A 138 11.29 37.35 -4.26
C HIS A 138 10.60 38.69 -3.98
N PRO A 139 11.04 39.48 -2.99
CA PRO A 139 10.52 40.82 -2.83
C PRO A 139 10.86 41.60 -4.10
N SER A 140 9.83 41.99 -4.84
CA SER A 140 9.96 42.93 -5.94
C SER A 140 10.46 44.25 -5.38
N HIS A 141 11.76 44.50 -5.55
CA HIS A 141 12.36 45.79 -5.26
C HIS A 141 11.75 46.84 -6.19
N HIS A 142 11.00 47.77 -5.59
CA HIS A 142 10.66 49.07 -6.18
C HIS A 142 11.86 50.02 -6.10
#